data_AF-A0A6A7G8P8-F1
#
_entry.id   AF-A0A6A7G8P8-F1
#
_cell.length_a   1.000
_cell.length_b   1.000
_cell.length_c   1.000
_cell.angle_alpha   90.00
_cell.angle_beta   90.00
_cell.angle_gamma   90.00
#
_symmetry.space_group_name_H-M   'P 1'
#
loop_
_entity.id
_entity.type
_entity.pdbx_description
1 polymer ?
#
loop_
_entity_poly.entity_id
_entity_poly.type
_entity_poly.pdbx_seq_one_letter_code
_entity_poly.pdbx_strand_id
1 'polypeptide(L)'
;MCRDRLPEFQSKAGLPLEIVIEINYPNGNSSMQSSNQQGVNPEELFKLLDPLGLLYTDIKSLQQDVAQLRAGINQHVNKDKFEDQIVEVKRKAHAIRKGIDQFKQEFENSEDHLLSHIARTHHLSLIVWSRDSLDQLSSLLIDAHHRHKAYIKKELLITSGLDNNITEEELEALLLDKPPAVFTQDLLQETNVAKQTLYEIRERHDQVVKIEKSIVELNHMFQDLATLVRTQGESIDRIENQMFEASERTSQAREQMKEACVKSQSARKKKYILYAILTSVVIVFIVLIIYSFQ
;
A
#
# COMPACT_ATOMS: atom_id res chain seq x y z
N MET A 1 -32.47 16.24 -23.51
CA MET A 1 -31.18 16.15 -24.23
C MET A 1 -30.29 17.26 -23.72
N CYS A 2 -29.36 16.96 -22.82
CA CYS A 2 -28.34 17.93 -22.40
C CYS A 2 -27.32 18.07 -23.53
N ARG A 3 -27.08 19.29 -24.02
CA ARG A 3 -26.05 19.55 -25.04
C ARG A 3 -24.69 19.53 -24.35
N ASP A 4 -23.77 18.75 -24.92
CA ASP A 4 -22.38 18.70 -24.50
C ASP A 4 -21.70 20.04 -24.82
N ARG A 5 -21.18 20.69 -23.79
CA ARG A 5 -20.53 22.02 -23.82
C ARG A 5 -19.00 21.90 -23.74
N LEU A 6 -18.46 20.68 -23.63
CA LEU A 6 -17.02 20.41 -23.54
C LEU A 6 -16.16 21.06 -24.64
N PRO A 7 -16.58 21.12 -25.93
CA PRO A 7 -15.76 21.77 -26.96
C PRO A 7 -15.70 23.30 -26.81
N GLU A 8 -16.71 23.92 -26.16
CA GLU A 8 -16.77 25.36 -25.92
C GLU A 8 -15.79 25.79 -24.80
N PHE A 9 -15.51 24.88 -23.86
CA PHE A 9 -14.52 25.09 -22.80
C PHE A 9 -13.07 24.92 -23.29
N GLN A 10 -12.82 23.99 -24.22
CA GLN A 10 -11.48 23.73 -24.75
C GLN A 10 -10.95 24.90 -25.61
N SER A 11 -11.82 25.57 -26.37
CA SER A 11 -11.46 26.74 -27.17
C SER A 11 -11.07 27.96 -26.33
N LYS A 12 -11.68 28.14 -25.15
CA LYS A 12 -11.37 29.27 -24.24
C LYS A 12 -10.08 29.11 -23.43
N ALA A 13 -9.55 27.88 -23.32
CA ALA A 13 -8.41 27.56 -22.45
C ALA A 13 -7.05 27.56 -23.16
N GLY A 14 -6.99 27.74 -24.49
CA GLY A 14 -5.72 27.89 -25.22
C GLY A 14 -4.78 26.67 -25.18
N LEU A 15 -5.29 25.46 -24.96
CA LEU A 15 -4.49 24.22 -24.97
C LEU A 15 -4.40 23.65 -26.40
N PRO A 16 -3.23 23.16 -26.83
CA PRO A 16 -3.05 22.64 -28.19
C PRO A 16 -3.86 21.34 -28.40
N LEU A 17 -4.55 21.28 -29.55
CA LEU A 17 -5.20 20.07 -30.04
C LEU A 17 -4.12 19.10 -30.55
N GLU A 18 -4.11 17.91 -29.96
CA GLU A 18 -3.49 16.68 -30.48
C GLU A 18 -1.95 16.60 -30.40
N ILE A 19 -1.45 15.88 -29.39
CA ILE A 19 -0.07 15.35 -29.38
C ILE A 19 -0.11 14.02 -30.12
N VAL A 20 0.29 14.02 -31.39
CA VAL A 20 0.53 12.80 -32.17
C VAL A 20 1.88 12.21 -31.76
N ILE A 21 1.87 11.03 -31.15
CA ILE A 21 3.08 10.23 -30.92
C ILE A 21 3.15 9.21 -32.08
N GLU A 22 4.09 9.40 -33.01
CA GLU A 22 4.39 8.40 -34.05
C GLU A 22 5.09 7.19 -33.41
N ILE A 23 4.47 6.02 -33.51
CA ILE A 23 5.09 4.73 -33.18
C ILE A 23 5.32 3.99 -34.50
N ASN A 24 6.58 3.79 -34.85
CA ASN A 24 7.01 3.02 -36.02
C ASN A 24 6.86 1.51 -35.75
N TYR A 25 6.04 0.81 -36.52
CA TYR A 25 5.88 -0.65 -36.44
C TYR A 25 6.59 -1.35 -37.61
N PRO A 26 7.33 -2.46 -37.37
CA PRO A 26 7.95 -3.22 -38.46
C PRO A 26 6.85 -3.95 -39.25
N ASN A 27 7.02 -3.91 -40.56
CA ASN A 27 6.07 -4.38 -41.56
C ASN A 27 5.98 -5.92 -41.56
N GLY A 28 4.88 -6.47 -41.08
CA GLY A 28 4.61 -7.90 -41.04
C GLY A 28 3.25 -8.22 -41.64
N ASN A 29 3.24 -8.58 -42.92
CA ASN A 29 2.08 -9.12 -43.62
C ASN A 29 1.57 -10.37 -42.89
N SER A 30 0.48 -10.24 -42.13
CA SER A 30 -0.33 -11.38 -41.71
C SER A 30 -1.79 -10.92 -41.69
N SER A 31 -2.59 -11.63 -42.47
CA SER A 31 -4.04 -11.52 -42.57
C SER A 31 -4.69 -11.23 -41.21
N MET A 32 -5.49 -10.17 -41.15
CA MET A 32 -6.44 -9.95 -40.03
C MET A 32 -7.38 -11.14 -39.95
N GLN A 33 -7.01 -12.15 -39.18
CA GLN A 33 -7.97 -12.96 -38.48
C GLN A 33 -8.60 -12.04 -37.43
N SER A 34 -9.92 -11.91 -37.47
CA SER A 34 -10.70 -11.29 -36.42
C SER A 34 -10.38 -11.99 -35.10
N SER A 35 -9.43 -11.44 -34.34
CA SER A 35 -9.23 -11.81 -32.95
C SER A 35 -10.52 -11.42 -32.24
N ASN A 36 -11.25 -12.45 -31.81
CA ASN A 36 -12.38 -12.36 -30.89
C ASN A 36 -12.11 -11.23 -29.89
N GLN A 37 -13.01 -10.26 -29.82
CA GLN A 37 -13.13 -9.41 -28.64
C GLN A 37 -13.56 -10.31 -27.49
N GLN A 38 -12.59 -10.98 -26.86
CA GLN A 38 -12.74 -11.55 -25.53
C GLN A 38 -12.85 -10.34 -24.60
N GLY A 39 -14.07 -9.82 -24.42
CA GLY A 39 -14.31 -8.80 -23.41
C GLY A 39 -13.94 -9.40 -22.05
N VAL A 40 -13.05 -8.72 -21.32
CA VAL A 40 -12.67 -9.12 -19.96
C VAL A 40 -13.94 -9.38 -19.16
N ASN A 41 -14.04 -10.56 -18.56
CA ASN A 41 -15.19 -10.90 -17.74
C ASN A 41 -15.29 -9.89 -16.59
N PRO A 42 -16.36 -9.08 -16.53
CA PRO A 42 -16.49 -8.06 -15.48
C PRO A 42 -16.37 -8.65 -14.08
N GLU A 43 -16.78 -9.91 -13.90
CA GLU A 43 -16.67 -10.62 -12.62
C GLU A 43 -15.23 -10.94 -12.22
N GLU A 44 -14.37 -11.28 -13.18
CA GLU A 44 -12.95 -11.55 -12.91
C GLU A 44 -12.17 -10.25 -12.64
N LEU A 45 -12.53 -9.18 -13.35
CA LEU A 45 -11.97 -7.86 -13.07
C LEU A 45 -12.40 -7.35 -11.68
N PHE A 46 -13.61 -7.66 -11.22
CA PHE A 46 -14.03 -7.39 -9.84
C PHE A 46 -13.22 -8.17 -8.81
N LYS A 47 -12.98 -9.46 -9.06
CA LYS A 47 -12.15 -10.29 -8.20
C LYS A 47 -10.74 -9.73 -8.05
N LEU A 48 -10.19 -9.08 -9.09
CA LEU A 48 -8.89 -8.39 -9.03
C LEU A 48 -8.97 -7.05 -8.30
N LEU A 49 -9.95 -6.21 -8.62
CA LEU A 49 -10.05 -4.85 -8.07
C LEU A 49 -10.34 -4.80 -6.57
N ASP A 50 -11.05 -5.79 -6.02
CA ASP A 50 -11.41 -5.85 -4.60
C ASP A 50 -10.19 -5.94 -3.66
N PRO A 51 -9.32 -6.96 -3.76
CA PRO A 51 -8.11 -7.06 -2.94
C PRO A 51 -7.13 -5.92 -3.25
N LEU A 52 -7.04 -5.49 -4.51
CA LEU A 52 -6.17 -4.40 -4.92
C LEU A 52 -6.54 -3.07 -4.24
N GLY A 53 -7.82 -2.72 -4.20
CA GLY A 53 -8.30 -1.51 -3.54
C GLY A 53 -7.99 -1.49 -2.04
N LEU A 54 -8.18 -2.64 -1.37
CA LEU A 54 -7.87 -2.80 0.06
C LEU A 54 -6.38 -2.60 0.34
N LEU A 55 -5.50 -3.21 -0.47
CA LEU A 55 -4.04 -3.06 -0.30
C LEU A 55 -3.59 -1.60 -0.46
N TYR A 56 -4.16 -0.88 -1.43
CA TYR A 56 -3.85 0.55 -1.57
C TYR A 56 -4.33 1.38 -0.38
N THR A 57 -5.51 1.09 0.16
CA THR A 57 -5.98 1.78 1.36
C THR A 57 -5.13 1.46 2.59
N ASP A 58 -4.66 0.22 2.72
CA ASP A 58 -3.80 -0.21 3.83
C ASP A 58 -2.43 0.47 3.76
N ILE A 59 -1.80 0.53 2.58
CA ILE A 59 -0.52 1.24 2.37
C ILE A 59 -0.67 2.73 2.71
N LYS A 60 -1.75 3.37 2.24
CA LYS A 60 -2.02 4.77 2.56
C LYS A 60 -2.20 4.99 4.06
N SER A 61 -2.89 4.07 4.74
CA SER A 61 -3.05 4.12 6.19
C SER A 61 -1.72 3.90 6.92
N LEU A 62 -0.86 2.99 6.44
CA LEU A 62 0.49 2.77 6.98
C LEU A 62 1.32 4.05 6.91
N GLN A 63 1.32 4.75 5.77
CA GLN A 63 2.04 6.02 5.62
C GLN A 63 1.56 7.09 6.61
N GLN A 64 0.24 7.18 6.83
CA GLN A 64 -0.32 8.10 7.82
C GLN A 64 0.14 7.75 9.24
N ASP A 65 0.15 6.46 9.59
CA ASP A 65 0.59 6.02 10.92
C ASP A 65 2.09 6.28 11.14
N VAL A 66 2.93 6.03 10.12
CA VAL A 66 4.37 6.35 10.16
C VAL A 66 4.59 7.86 10.33
N ALA A 67 3.83 8.69 9.64
CA ALA A 67 3.90 10.15 9.79
C ALA A 67 3.46 10.62 11.19
N GLN A 68 2.41 10.02 11.76
CA GLN A 68 1.97 10.31 13.13
C GLN A 68 3.01 9.87 14.15
N LEU A 69 3.59 8.68 13.98
CA LEU A 69 4.65 8.17 14.83
C LEU A 69 5.87 9.11 14.79
N ARG A 70 6.23 9.61 13.60
CA ARG A 70 7.33 10.57 13.43
C ARG A 70 7.09 11.88 14.19
N ALA A 71 5.85 12.37 14.20
CA ALA A 71 5.49 13.54 14.99
C ALA A 71 5.56 13.24 16.51
N GLY A 72 5.19 12.03 16.91
CA GLY A 72 5.24 11.54 18.29
C GLY A 72 6.63 11.38 18.87
N ILE A 73 7.66 11.16 18.05
CA ILE A 73 9.07 11.02 18.47
C ILE A 73 9.58 12.21 19.32
N ASN A 74 9.01 13.41 19.12
CA ASN A 74 9.40 14.61 19.88
C ASN A 74 8.55 14.84 21.15
N GLN A 75 7.46 14.09 21.34
CA GLN A 75 6.60 14.21 22.51
C GLN A 75 7.03 13.20 23.58
N HIS A 76 7.80 13.67 24.56
CA HIS A 76 8.21 12.90 25.76
C HIS A 76 7.04 12.48 26.69
N VAL A 77 5.78 12.73 26.32
CA VAL A 77 4.63 12.73 27.22
C VAL A 77 3.99 11.34 27.38
N ASN A 78 4.24 10.38 26.49
CA ASN A 78 3.62 9.06 26.61
C ASN A 78 4.44 7.93 25.94
N LYS A 79 5.46 7.42 26.65
CA LYS A 79 6.41 6.41 26.16
C LYS A 79 5.71 5.09 25.78
N ASP A 80 4.83 4.58 26.63
CA ASP A 80 4.11 3.32 26.40
C ASP A 80 3.24 3.39 25.15
N LYS A 81 2.56 4.53 24.96
CA LYS A 81 1.72 4.76 23.78
C LYS A 81 2.54 4.81 22.49
N PHE A 82 3.76 5.36 22.54
CA PHE A 82 4.65 5.41 21.37
C PHE A 82 5.13 4.00 20.98
N GLU A 83 5.46 3.16 21.97
CA GLU A 83 5.82 1.76 21.75
C GLU A 83 4.66 0.95 21.17
N ASP A 84 3.45 1.11 21.71
CA ASP A 84 2.25 0.46 21.17
C ASP A 84 2.00 0.85 19.71
N GLN A 85 2.24 2.12 19.37
CA GLN A 85 2.13 2.61 17.99
C GLN A 85 3.19 1.98 17.07
N ILE A 86 4.44 1.80 17.52
CA ILE A 86 5.46 1.06 16.75
C ILE A 86 4.98 -0.36 16.45
N VAL A 87 4.46 -1.07 17.46
CA VAL A 87 3.99 -2.45 17.30
C VAL A 87 2.86 -2.53 16.28
N GLU A 88 1.87 -1.63 16.35
CA GLU A 88 0.75 -1.62 15.40
C GLU A 88 1.19 -1.27 13.98
N VAL A 89 2.08 -0.29 13.81
CA VAL A 89 2.64 0.08 12.49
C VAL A 89 3.38 -1.11 11.87
N LYS A 90 4.19 -1.83 12.65
CA LYS A 90 4.86 -3.06 12.19
C LYS A 90 3.88 -4.16 11.81
N ARG A 91 2.84 -4.37 12.62
CA ARG A 91 1.80 -5.38 12.34
C ARG A 91 1.10 -5.09 11.02
N LYS A 92 0.77 -3.81 10.76
CA LYS A 92 0.17 -3.36 9.50
C LYS A 92 1.13 -3.56 8.32
N ALA A 93 2.40 -3.22 8.47
CA ALA A 93 3.42 -3.44 7.45
C ALA A 93 3.53 -4.93 7.04
N HIS A 94 3.54 -5.85 8.02
CA HIS A 94 3.52 -7.29 7.75
C HIS A 94 2.23 -7.76 7.06
N ALA A 95 1.08 -7.24 7.48
CA ALA A 95 -0.20 -7.58 6.86
C ALA A 95 -0.25 -7.15 5.39
N ILE A 96 0.21 -5.93 5.08
CA ILE A 96 0.34 -5.41 3.71
C ILE A 96 1.26 -6.31 2.90
N ARG A 97 2.46 -6.61 3.41
CA ARG A 97 3.41 -7.48 2.73
C ARG A 97 2.76 -8.83 2.38
N LYS A 98 2.17 -9.50 3.36
CA LYS A 98 1.49 -10.79 3.15
C LYS A 98 0.38 -10.67 2.11
N GLY A 99 -0.39 -9.59 2.14
CA GLY A 99 -1.44 -9.35 1.16
C GLY A 99 -0.91 -9.10 -0.26
N ILE A 100 0.23 -8.42 -0.40
CA ILE A 100 0.94 -8.25 -1.70
C ILE A 100 1.36 -9.60 -2.27
N ASP A 101 1.91 -10.50 -1.44
CA ASP A 101 2.30 -11.85 -1.84
C ASP A 101 1.08 -12.69 -2.27
N GLN A 102 -0.02 -12.61 -1.51
CA GLN A 102 -1.27 -13.30 -1.83
C GLN A 102 -1.87 -12.80 -3.14
N PHE A 103 -1.89 -11.48 -3.36
CA PHE A 103 -2.38 -10.88 -4.60
C PHE A 103 -1.60 -11.39 -5.82
N LYS A 104 -0.27 -11.52 -5.72
CA LYS A 104 0.54 -12.12 -6.79
C LYS A 104 0.09 -13.55 -7.08
N GLN A 105 0.03 -14.39 -6.06
CA GLN A 105 -0.29 -15.81 -6.21
C GLN A 105 -1.67 -16.05 -6.82
N GLU A 106 -2.64 -15.20 -6.48
CA GLU A 106 -4.02 -15.31 -6.97
C GLU A 106 -4.14 -15.00 -8.47
N PHE A 107 -3.39 -14.02 -8.98
CA PHE A 107 -3.55 -13.54 -10.36
C PHE A 107 -2.42 -13.94 -11.33
N GLU A 108 -1.30 -14.48 -10.84
CA GLU A 108 -0.13 -14.84 -11.66
C GLU A 108 -0.42 -15.95 -12.70
N ASN A 109 -1.39 -16.83 -12.41
CA ASN A 109 -1.80 -17.95 -13.27
C ASN A 109 -3.12 -17.70 -14.03
N SER A 110 -3.60 -16.46 -14.10
CA SER A 110 -4.84 -16.15 -14.83
C SER A 110 -4.69 -16.50 -16.32
N GLU A 111 -5.65 -17.23 -16.89
CA GLU A 111 -5.67 -17.57 -18.32
C GLU A 111 -5.84 -16.33 -19.21
N ASP A 112 -6.45 -15.26 -18.67
CA ASP A 112 -6.60 -13.97 -19.36
C ASP A 112 -5.31 -13.14 -19.27
N HIS A 113 -4.68 -12.94 -20.42
CA HIS A 113 -3.46 -12.15 -20.58
C HIS A 113 -3.62 -10.69 -20.10
N LEU A 114 -4.81 -10.09 -20.27
CA LEU A 114 -5.04 -8.70 -19.87
C LEU A 114 -5.13 -8.57 -18.35
N LEU A 115 -5.86 -9.49 -17.69
CA LEU A 115 -5.92 -9.54 -16.22
C LEU A 115 -4.55 -9.84 -15.61
N SER A 116 -3.81 -10.79 -16.17
CA SER A 116 -2.44 -11.10 -15.76
C SER A 116 -1.51 -9.89 -15.87
N HIS A 117 -1.62 -9.12 -16.97
CA HIS A 117 -0.84 -7.90 -17.15
C HIS A 117 -1.19 -6.82 -16.11
N ILE A 118 -2.49 -6.53 -15.93
CA ILE A 118 -2.98 -5.57 -14.93
C ILE A 118 -2.49 -5.96 -13.53
N ALA A 119 -2.63 -7.24 -13.15
CA ALA A 119 -2.19 -7.73 -11.86
C ALA A 119 -0.67 -7.56 -11.67
N ARG A 120 0.16 -7.89 -12.66
CA ARG A 120 1.61 -7.68 -12.60
C ARG A 120 1.97 -6.21 -12.41
N THR A 121 1.39 -5.31 -13.20
CA THR A 121 1.65 -3.87 -13.11
C THR A 121 1.28 -3.33 -11.72
N HIS A 122 0.10 -3.67 -11.22
CA HIS A 122 -0.35 -3.21 -9.91
C HIS A 122 0.43 -3.83 -8.75
N HIS A 123 0.82 -5.11 -8.86
CA HIS A 123 1.67 -5.78 -7.89
C HIS A 123 3.04 -5.06 -7.76
N LEU A 124 3.66 -4.68 -8.88
CA LEU A 124 4.89 -3.88 -8.87
C LEU A 124 4.70 -2.55 -8.14
N SER A 125 3.63 -1.81 -8.45
CA SER A 125 3.34 -0.53 -7.79
C SER A 125 3.14 -0.69 -6.28
N LEU A 126 2.43 -1.73 -5.85
CA LEU A 126 2.23 -2.05 -4.44
C LEU A 126 3.56 -2.31 -3.71
N ILE A 127 4.47 -3.07 -4.34
CA ILE A 127 5.81 -3.35 -3.78
C ILE A 127 6.61 -2.05 -3.60
N VAL A 128 6.67 -1.23 -4.65
CA VAL A 128 7.45 0.02 -4.65
C VAL A 128 6.95 0.98 -3.56
N TRP A 129 5.64 1.14 -3.40
CA TRP A 129 5.08 2.02 -2.37
C TRP A 129 5.17 1.44 -0.96
N SER A 130 5.00 0.13 -0.82
CA SER A 130 5.21 -0.53 0.46
C SER A 130 6.66 -0.35 0.91
N ARG A 131 7.62 -0.46 -0.02
CA ARG A 131 9.04 -0.21 0.26
C ARG A 131 9.28 1.20 0.80
N ASP A 132 8.76 2.23 0.13
CA ASP A 132 8.92 3.62 0.60
C ASP A 132 8.40 3.82 2.03
N SER A 133 7.24 3.22 2.35
CA SER A 133 6.66 3.27 3.69
C SER A 133 7.55 2.58 4.73
N LEU A 134 8.17 1.45 4.36
CA LEU A 134 9.12 0.74 5.21
C LEU A 134 10.43 1.51 5.39
N ASP A 135 10.92 2.19 4.35
CA ASP A 135 12.13 3.03 4.40
C ASP A 135 11.92 4.18 5.40
N GLN A 136 10.76 4.82 5.36
CA GLN A 136 10.37 5.83 6.33
C GLN A 136 10.27 5.27 7.76
N LEU A 137 9.68 4.09 7.95
CA LEU A 137 9.63 3.44 9.26
C LEU A 137 11.03 3.07 9.79
N SER A 138 11.89 2.55 8.91
CA SER A 138 13.27 2.17 9.26
C SER A 138 14.08 3.38 9.74
N SER A 139 14.04 4.48 8.97
CA SER A 139 14.70 5.73 9.38
C SER A 139 14.19 6.25 10.72
N LEU A 140 12.89 6.17 10.97
CA LEU A 140 12.28 6.54 12.24
C LEU A 140 12.78 5.69 13.40
N LEU A 141 12.89 4.38 13.22
CA LEU A 141 13.40 3.48 14.26
C LEU A 141 14.87 3.71 14.54
N ILE A 142 15.68 4.00 13.53
CA ILE A 142 17.10 4.39 13.70
C ILE A 142 17.20 5.69 14.50
N ASP A 143 16.38 6.70 14.19
CA ASP A 143 16.32 7.95 14.96
C ASP A 143 15.92 7.71 16.42
N ALA A 144 14.91 6.86 16.66
CA ALA A 144 14.46 6.49 18.01
C ALA A 144 15.56 5.76 18.79
N HIS A 145 16.25 4.81 18.13
CA HIS A 145 17.40 4.09 18.68
C HIS A 145 18.50 5.06 19.13
N HIS A 146 18.96 5.95 18.25
CA HIS A 146 20.00 6.92 18.58
C HIS A 146 19.61 7.82 19.75
N ARG A 147 18.35 8.25 19.83
CA ARG A 147 17.85 9.08 20.94
C ARG A 147 17.85 8.33 22.27
N HIS A 148 17.40 7.08 22.30
CA HIS A 148 17.41 6.28 23.53
C HIS A 148 18.83 6.01 24.00
N LYS A 149 19.74 5.71 23.07
CA LYS A 149 21.15 5.52 23.36
C LYS A 149 21.81 6.77 23.95
N ALA A 150 21.59 7.93 23.33
CA ALA A 150 22.08 9.20 23.82
C ALA A 150 21.54 9.56 25.21
N TYR A 151 20.27 9.23 25.48
CA TYR A 151 19.65 9.43 26.79
C TYR A 151 20.32 8.54 27.85
N ILE A 152 20.47 7.24 27.58
CA ILE A 152 21.14 6.30 28.49
C ILE A 152 22.56 6.78 28.81
N LYS A 153 23.34 7.14 27.79
CA LYS A 153 24.71 7.64 27.95
C LYS A 153 24.76 8.86 28.87
N LYS A 154 23.90 9.86 28.61
CA LYS A 154 23.83 11.08 29.42
C LYS A 154 23.50 10.76 30.88
N GLU A 155 22.49 9.93 31.11
CA GLU A 155 22.01 9.64 32.46
C GLU A 155 23.02 8.79 33.26
N LEU A 156 23.74 7.90 32.58
CA LEU A 156 24.80 7.08 33.17
C LEU A 156 26.03 7.91 33.55
N LEU A 157 26.40 8.92 32.73
CA LEU A 157 27.47 9.88 33.07
C LEU A 157 27.11 10.71 34.31
N ILE A 158 25.86 11.19 34.40
CA ILE A 158 25.37 11.97 35.56
C ILE A 158 25.35 11.12 36.83
N THR A 159 24.86 9.89 36.72
CA THR A 159 24.60 9.02 37.88
C THR A 159 25.85 8.33 38.38
N SER A 160 26.73 7.88 37.48
CA SER A 160 27.87 7.02 37.84
C SER A 160 29.18 7.80 38.00
N GLY A 161 29.20 9.10 37.68
CA GLY A 161 30.43 9.90 37.63
C GLY A 161 31.49 9.37 36.67
N LEU A 162 31.07 8.52 35.72
CA LEU A 162 31.94 7.88 34.75
C LEU A 162 32.51 8.93 33.79
N ASP A 163 33.76 8.74 33.36
CA ASP A 163 34.48 9.72 32.54
C ASP A 163 33.76 9.97 31.18
N ASN A 164 33.81 11.21 30.69
CA ASN A 164 33.09 11.64 29.47
C ASN A 164 33.58 10.94 28.19
N ASN A 165 34.66 10.16 28.27
CA ASN A 165 35.32 9.49 27.16
C ASN A 165 34.91 8.02 26.95
N ILE A 166 33.87 7.53 27.63
CA ILE A 166 33.38 6.17 27.39
C ILE A 166 32.91 5.99 25.95
N THR A 167 33.50 4.96 25.32
CA THR A 167 33.15 4.55 23.96
C THR A 167 31.80 3.84 23.94
N GLU A 168 31.18 3.80 22.76
CA GLU A 168 29.86 3.19 22.59
C GLU A 168 29.91 1.67 22.88
N GLU A 169 30.97 0.99 22.44
CA GLU A 169 31.21 -0.42 22.73
C GLU A 169 31.39 -0.70 24.23
N GLU A 170 32.10 0.16 24.95
CA GLU A 170 32.26 0.04 26.41
C GLU A 170 30.94 0.27 27.14
N LEU A 171 30.12 1.23 26.68
CA LEU A 171 28.79 1.48 27.23
C LEU A 171 27.86 0.26 27.04
N GLU A 172 27.84 -0.31 25.85
CA GLU A 172 27.08 -1.54 25.54
C GLU A 172 27.53 -2.72 26.40
N ALA A 173 28.85 -2.93 26.52
CA ALA A 173 29.40 -3.98 27.39
C ALA A 173 29.02 -3.77 28.86
N LEU A 174 29.01 -2.52 29.34
CA LEU A 174 28.57 -2.20 30.70
C LEU A 174 27.07 -2.45 30.93
N LEU A 175 26.23 -2.29 29.92
CA LEU A 175 24.78 -2.54 30.00
C LEU A 175 24.43 -4.03 29.84
N LEU A 176 25.24 -4.77 29.07
CA LEU A 176 25.06 -6.19 28.77
C LEU A 176 25.62 -7.11 29.87
N ASP A 177 26.78 -6.75 30.44
CA ASP A 177 27.62 -7.66 31.22
C ASP A 177 27.54 -7.42 32.74
N LYS A 178 27.16 -6.21 33.18
CA LYS A 178 27.07 -5.90 34.62
C LYS A 178 25.64 -6.09 35.15
N PRO A 179 25.40 -7.03 36.09
CA PRO A 179 24.15 -7.05 36.81
C PRO A 179 23.96 -5.72 37.57
N PRO A 180 22.72 -5.29 37.86
CA PRO A 180 22.43 -4.04 38.58
C PRO A 180 23.22 -3.92 39.89
N ALA A 181 23.64 -5.05 40.45
CA ALA A 181 24.53 -5.15 41.61
C ALA A 181 25.87 -4.39 41.48
N VAL A 182 26.49 -4.33 40.29
CA VAL A 182 27.81 -3.69 40.11
C VAL A 182 27.69 -2.16 40.12
N PHE A 183 26.58 -1.62 39.62
CA PHE A 183 26.27 -0.20 39.82
C PHE A 183 25.90 0.07 41.28
N THR A 184 25.24 -0.88 41.95
CA THR A 184 24.86 -0.69 43.34
C THR A 184 26.04 -0.63 44.31
N GLN A 185 27.21 -1.23 44.06
CA GLN A 185 28.26 -1.23 45.10
C GLN A 185 28.91 0.15 45.35
N ASP A 186 28.99 0.99 44.32
CA ASP A 186 29.42 2.39 44.44
C ASP A 186 28.22 3.37 44.58
N LEU A 187 27.05 3.07 43.99
CA LEU A 187 25.84 3.92 44.11
C LEU A 187 24.95 3.65 45.34
N LEU A 188 25.09 2.54 46.06
CA LEU A 188 24.25 2.24 47.25
C LEU A 188 24.48 3.20 48.41
N GLN A 189 25.50 4.06 48.35
CA GLN A 189 25.63 5.15 49.31
C GLN A 189 24.62 6.29 49.08
N GLU A 190 23.92 6.36 47.93
CA GLU A 190 23.10 7.53 47.59
C GLU A 190 21.61 7.21 47.27
N THR A 191 20.74 7.96 47.96
CA THR A 191 19.35 8.41 47.71
C THR A 191 18.37 7.61 46.81
N ASN A 192 17.08 7.65 47.14
CA ASN A 192 15.99 7.05 46.33
C ASN A 192 15.96 7.50 44.85
N VAL A 193 16.57 8.65 44.53
CA VAL A 193 16.65 9.22 43.18
C VAL A 193 17.52 8.36 42.26
N ALA A 194 18.70 7.93 42.72
CA ALA A 194 19.61 7.10 41.92
C ALA A 194 18.98 5.75 41.53
N LYS A 195 18.19 5.14 42.42
CA LYS A 195 17.45 3.90 42.13
C LYS A 195 16.39 4.08 41.05
N GLN A 196 15.67 5.20 41.07
CA GLN A 196 14.65 5.51 40.07
C GLN A 196 15.28 5.77 38.69
N THR A 197 16.40 6.49 38.66
CA THR A 197 17.17 6.74 37.45
C THR A 197 17.69 5.44 36.82
N LEU A 198 18.26 4.52 37.62
CA LEU A 198 18.73 3.22 37.13
C LEU A 198 17.59 2.37 36.54
N TYR A 199 16.40 2.44 37.14
CA TYR A 199 15.21 1.77 36.60
C TYR A 199 14.82 2.34 35.22
N GLU A 200 14.82 3.66 35.07
CA GLU A 200 14.53 4.32 33.78
C GLU A 200 15.58 3.97 32.72
N ILE A 201 16.88 3.97 33.07
CA ILE A 201 17.96 3.54 32.16
C ILE A 201 17.71 2.12 31.65
N ARG A 202 17.32 1.20 32.55
CA ARG A 202 17.03 -0.19 32.17
C ARG A 202 15.85 -0.28 31.20
N GLU A 203 14.76 0.42 31.50
CA GLU A 203 13.59 0.44 30.62
C GLU A 203 13.95 0.95 29.21
N ARG A 204 14.79 1.99 29.13
CA ARG A 204 15.30 2.51 27.86
C ARG A 204 16.20 1.52 27.14
N HIS A 205 17.07 0.80 27.85
CA HIS A 205 17.91 -0.22 27.23
C HIS A 205 17.07 -1.35 26.65
N ASP A 206 16.04 -1.81 27.37
CA ASP A 206 15.12 -2.83 26.86
C ASP A 206 14.37 -2.34 25.60
N GLN A 207 14.05 -1.04 25.52
CA GLN A 207 13.50 -0.41 24.31
C GLN A 207 14.51 -0.41 23.14
N VAL A 208 15.78 -0.06 23.41
CA VAL A 208 16.87 -0.12 22.41
C VAL A 208 16.95 -1.51 21.77
N VAL A 209 16.99 -2.57 22.60
CA VAL A 209 17.06 -3.96 22.12
C VAL A 209 15.82 -4.35 21.30
N LYS A 210 14.63 -3.88 21.67
CA LYS A 210 13.41 -4.10 20.88
C LYS A 210 13.46 -3.39 19.52
N ILE A 211 13.99 -2.16 19.48
CA ILE A 211 14.15 -1.39 18.24
C ILE A 211 15.16 -2.08 17.33
N GLU A 212 16.29 -2.54 17.85
CA GLU A 212 17.29 -3.29 17.06
C GLU A 212 16.69 -4.54 16.40
N LYS A 213 15.94 -5.34 17.16
CA LYS A 213 15.19 -6.48 16.62
C LYS A 213 14.22 -6.06 15.52
N SER A 214 13.56 -4.92 15.70
CA SER A 214 12.61 -4.37 14.72
C SER A 214 13.31 -3.89 13.44
N ILE A 215 14.51 -3.31 13.54
CA ILE A 215 15.33 -2.93 12.38
C ILE A 215 15.76 -4.17 11.60
N VAL A 216 16.19 -5.23 12.28
CA VAL A 216 16.54 -6.51 11.63
C VAL A 216 15.33 -7.12 10.93
N GLU A 217 14.16 -7.12 11.58
CA GLU A 217 12.90 -7.56 11.02
C GLU A 217 12.51 -6.78 9.75
N LEU A 218 12.66 -5.45 9.75
CA LEU A 218 12.44 -4.61 8.57
C LEU A 218 13.45 -4.91 7.46
N ASN A 219 14.70 -5.17 7.80
CA ASN A 219 15.71 -5.56 6.82
C ASN A 219 15.35 -6.87 6.11
N HIS A 220 14.80 -7.86 6.84
CA HIS A 220 14.26 -9.05 6.20
C HIS A 220 13.11 -8.72 5.23
N MET A 221 12.17 -7.86 5.63
CA MET A 221 11.14 -7.38 4.72
C MET A 221 11.70 -6.69 3.47
N PHE A 222 12.76 -5.89 3.58
CA PHE A 222 13.42 -5.27 2.42
C PHE A 222 14.06 -6.27 1.47
N GLN A 223 14.75 -7.28 2.01
CA GLN A 223 15.37 -8.34 1.19
C GLN A 223 14.30 -9.11 0.41
N ASP A 224 13.17 -9.36 1.05
CA ASP A 224 12.04 -10.01 0.41
C ASP A 224 11.49 -9.12 -0.71
N LEU A 225 11.19 -7.83 -0.44
CA LEU A 225 10.72 -6.90 -1.47
C LEU A 225 11.72 -6.72 -2.63
N ALA A 226 13.03 -6.67 -2.35
CA ALA A 226 14.06 -6.59 -3.38
C ALA A 226 14.06 -7.81 -4.30
N THR A 227 13.76 -9.00 -3.75
CA THR A 227 13.59 -10.23 -4.53
C THR A 227 12.35 -10.16 -5.42
N LEU A 228 11.26 -9.57 -4.92
CA LEU A 228 10.02 -9.37 -5.69
C LEU A 228 10.20 -8.37 -6.84
N VAL A 229 10.95 -7.27 -6.63
CA VAL A 229 11.26 -6.27 -7.68
C VAL A 229 12.19 -6.84 -8.75
N ARG A 230 13.24 -7.58 -8.36
CA ARG A 230 14.23 -8.14 -9.31
C ARG A 230 13.61 -9.10 -10.33
N THR A 231 12.48 -9.71 -9.98
CA THR A 231 11.76 -10.64 -10.85
C THR A 231 10.96 -9.92 -11.95
N GLN A 232 10.76 -8.60 -11.84
CA GLN A 232 9.96 -7.77 -12.74
C GLN A 232 10.85 -6.70 -13.41
N GLY A 233 11.63 -7.11 -14.39
CA GLY A 233 12.46 -6.19 -15.17
C GLY A 233 11.66 -5.47 -16.26
N GLU A 234 11.11 -4.29 -15.97
CA GLU A 234 11.13 -3.09 -16.85
C GLU A 234 10.28 -1.92 -16.28
N SER A 235 10.93 -0.75 -16.26
CA SER A 235 10.42 0.63 -16.09
C SER A 235 9.61 1.00 -14.83
N ILE A 236 10.35 1.41 -13.79
CA ILE A 236 9.90 1.92 -12.48
C ILE A 236 9.57 3.44 -12.50
N ASP A 237 9.75 4.12 -13.64
CA ASP A 237 9.89 5.59 -13.69
C ASP A 237 8.61 6.43 -13.55
N ARG A 238 7.45 5.86 -13.23
CA ARG A 238 6.19 6.64 -13.12
C ARG A 238 5.36 6.34 -11.89
N ILE A 239 5.91 5.74 -10.84
CA ILE A 239 5.10 5.12 -9.79
C ILE A 239 4.74 6.10 -8.65
N GLU A 240 5.46 7.19 -8.40
CA GLU A 240 5.26 8.03 -7.19
C GLU A 240 3.91 8.78 -7.11
N ASN A 241 3.44 9.45 -8.18
CA ASN A 241 2.15 10.16 -8.17
C ASN A 241 0.93 9.25 -8.31
N GLN A 242 1.15 7.97 -8.61
CA GLN A 242 0.05 7.07 -8.96
C GLN A 242 -0.65 6.49 -7.74
N MET A 243 -0.22 6.71 -6.49
CA MET A 243 -0.82 6.02 -5.32
C MET A 243 -2.18 6.52 -4.90
N PHE A 244 -2.30 7.82 -4.63
CA PHE A 244 -3.59 8.41 -4.30
C PHE A 244 -4.56 8.21 -5.45
N GLU A 245 -4.07 8.42 -6.66
CA GLU A 245 -4.84 8.24 -7.87
C GLU A 245 -5.15 6.76 -8.14
N ALA A 246 -4.30 5.79 -7.84
CA ALA A 246 -4.58 4.37 -8.10
C ALA A 246 -5.55 3.82 -7.06
N SER A 247 -5.41 4.18 -5.78
CA SER A 247 -6.41 3.82 -4.77
C SER A 247 -7.78 4.37 -5.14
N GLU A 248 -7.83 5.65 -5.52
CA GLU A 248 -9.08 6.31 -5.90
C GLU A 248 -9.61 5.79 -7.25
N ARG A 249 -8.77 5.62 -8.27
CA ARG A 249 -9.14 5.10 -9.59
C ARG A 249 -9.57 3.64 -9.52
N THR A 250 -8.93 2.79 -8.71
CA THR A 250 -9.36 1.39 -8.54
C THR A 250 -10.70 1.32 -7.82
N SER A 251 -10.91 2.18 -6.80
CA SER A 251 -12.20 2.32 -6.13
C SER A 251 -13.30 2.84 -7.07
N GLN A 252 -13.01 3.89 -7.85
CA GLN A 252 -13.93 4.45 -8.84
C GLN A 252 -14.21 3.45 -9.97
N ALA A 253 -13.19 2.74 -10.47
CA ALA A 253 -13.34 1.70 -11.49
C ALA A 253 -14.23 0.56 -10.98
N ARG A 254 -14.04 0.14 -9.73
CA ARG A 254 -14.91 -0.83 -9.05
C ARG A 254 -16.37 -0.35 -9.04
N GLU A 255 -16.62 0.89 -8.63
CA GLU A 255 -17.98 1.43 -8.56
C GLU A 255 -18.63 1.58 -9.95
N GLN A 256 -17.92 2.20 -10.90
CA GLN A 256 -18.39 2.41 -12.27
C GLN A 256 -18.69 1.07 -12.97
N MET A 257 -17.85 0.06 -12.77
CA MET A 257 -18.07 -1.25 -13.35
C MET A 257 -19.27 -1.97 -12.71
N LYS A 258 -19.59 -1.66 -11.45
CA LYS A 258 -20.69 -2.31 -10.71
C LYS A 258 -22.00 -1.79 -11.25
N GLU A 259 -22.07 -0.47 -11.42
CA GLU A 259 -23.17 0.16 -12.11
C GLU A 259 -23.32 -0.33 -13.55
N ALA A 260 -22.22 -0.43 -14.29
CA ALA A 260 -22.23 -0.91 -15.68
C ALA A 260 -22.77 -2.34 -15.77
N CYS A 261 -22.39 -3.22 -14.85
CA CYS A 261 -22.93 -4.58 -14.77
C CYS A 261 -24.45 -4.58 -14.56
N VAL A 262 -24.94 -3.81 -13.58
CA VAL A 262 -26.39 -3.67 -13.28
C VAL A 262 -27.16 -3.07 -14.46
N LYS A 263 -26.61 -2.03 -15.11
CA LYS A 263 -27.18 -1.41 -16.31
C LYS A 263 -27.20 -2.42 -17.48
N SER A 264 -26.16 -3.23 -17.65
CA SER A 264 -26.11 -4.26 -18.69
C SER A 264 -27.17 -5.36 -18.48
N GLN A 265 -27.38 -5.80 -17.24
CA GLN A 265 -28.38 -6.82 -16.90
C GLN A 265 -29.81 -6.30 -17.11
N SER A 266 -30.08 -5.07 -16.68
CA SER A 266 -31.39 -4.43 -16.89
C SER A 266 -31.67 -4.13 -18.36
N ALA A 267 -30.64 -3.77 -19.15
CA ALA A 267 -30.77 -3.61 -20.60
C ALA A 267 -31.14 -4.92 -21.31
N ARG A 268 -30.56 -6.07 -20.89
CA ARG A 268 -30.94 -7.39 -21.41
C ARG A 268 -32.43 -7.69 -21.13
N LYS A 269 -32.89 -7.47 -19.90
CA LYS A 269 -34.31 -7.64 -19.53
C LYS A 269 -35.25 -6.76 -20.35
N LYS A 270 -34.88 -5.49 -20.56
CA LYS A 270 -35.65 -4.55 -21.40
C LYS A 270 -35.68 -4.96 -22.88
N LYS A 271 -34.58 -5.51 -23.42
CA LYS A 271 -34.55 -6.07 -24.78
C LYS A 271 -35.54 -7.23 -24.95
N TYR A 272 -35.61 -8.15 -23.98
CA TYR A 272 -36.57 -9.25 -24.03
C TYR A 272 -38.03 -8.77 -23.96
N ILE A 273 -38.31 -7.76 -23.14
CA ILE A 273 -39.64 -7.14 -23.09
C ILE A 273 -39.98 -6.50 -24.45
N LEU A 274 -39.03 -5.80 -25.07
CA LEU A 274 -39.23 -5.20 -26.39
C LEU A 274 -39.51 -6.27 -27.47
N TYR A 275 -38.77 -7.39 -27.47
CA TYR A 275 -39.02 -8.50 -28.39
C TYR A 275 -40.38 -9.18 -28.16
N ALA A 276 -40.82 -9.32 -26.90
CA ALA A 276 -42.14 -9.85 -26.57
C ALA A 276 -43.28 -8.95 -27.09
N ILE A 277 -43.14 -7.62 -26.97
CA ILE A 277 -44.12 -6.67 -27.51
C ILE A 277 -44.14 -6.74 -29.04
N LEU A 278 -42.98 -6.74 -29.70
CA LEU A 278 -42.88 -6.81 -31.16
C LEU A 278 -43.53 -8.08 -31.71
N THR A 279 -43.27 -9.23 -31.09
CA THR A 279 -43.88 -10.51 -31.48
C THR A 279 -45.39 -10.52 -31.26
N SER A 280 -45.91 -9.94 -30.17
CA SER A 280 -47.36 -9.84 -29.96
C SER A 280 -48.07 -9.00 -31.03
N VAL A 281 -47.46 -7.89 -31.48
CA VAL A 281 -48.05 -7.02 -32.50
C VAL A 281 -48.13 -7.74 -33.85
N VAL A 282 -47.07 -8.48 -34.21
CA VAL A 282 -47.04 -9.28 -35.45
C VAL A 282 -48.14 -10.36 -35.43
N ILE A 283 -48.34 -11.04 -34.29
CA ILE A 283 -49.40 -12.06 -34.16
C ILE A 283 -50.79 -11.46 -34.35
N VAL A 284 -51.07 -10.30 -33.75
CA VAL A 284 -52.37 -9.61 -33.90
C VAL A 284 -52.62 -9.22 -35.36
N PHE A 285 -51.61 -8.70 -36.05
CA PHE A 285 -51.72 -8.38 -37.49
C PHE A 285 -52.04 -9.61 -38.35
N ILE A 286 -51.38 -10.74 -38.08
CA ILE A 286 -51.65 -12.00 -38.80
C ILE A 286 -53.09 -12.47 -38.58
N VAL A 287 -53.59 -12.41 -37.35
CA VAL A 287 -54.97 -12.78 -37.03
C VAL A 287 -55.98 -11.89 -37.75
N LEU A 288 -55.75 -10.57 -37.79
CA LEU A 288 -56.62 -9.63 -38.51
C LEU A 288 -56.66 -9.94 -40.02
N ILE A 289 -55.53 -10.27 -40.63
CA ILE A 289 -55.46 -10.63 -42.05
C ILE A 289 -56.27 -11.91 -42.31
N ILE A 290 -56.14 -12.93 -41.47
CA ILE A 290 -56.90 -14.19 -41.61
C ILE A 290 -58.41 -13.92 -41.52
N TYR A 291 -58.85 -13.15 -40.52
CA TYR A 291 -60.27 -12.79 -40.38
C TYR A 291 -60.81 -11.93 -41.53
N SER A 292 -59.96 -11.12 -42.17
CA SER A 292 -60.37 -10.32 -43.34
C SER A 292 -60.55 -11.14 -44.62
N PHE A 293 -59.97 -12.34 -44.67
CA PHE A 293 -59.98 -13.22 -45.84
C PHE A 293 -61.06 -14.31 -45.78
N GLN A 294 -61.82 -14.39 -44.68
CA GLN A 294 -62.87 -15.37 -44.43
C GLN A 294 -64.24 -14.70 -44.43
#